data_AF-A0A176U7A1-F1
#
_entry.id   AF-A0A176U7A1-F1
#
_cell.length_a   1.000
_cell.length_b   1.000
_cell.length_c   1.000
_cell.angle_alpha   90.00
_cell.angle_beta   90.00
_cell.angle_gamma   90.00
#
_symmetry.space_group_name_H-M   'P 1'
#
loop_
_entity.id
_entity.type
_entity.pdbx_description
1 polymer ?
#
loop_
_entity_poly.entity_id
_entity_poly.type
_entity_poly.pdbx_seq_one_letter_code
_entity_poly.pdbx_strand_id
1 'polypeptide(L)'
;MKQNLITDVIQGMLPYLNNAQTERLQEVLQHTLFDYEITKAEKDKKLSEQNLVESFLSAKRIEGCSEKTLKYYNATIQSMLDGIGKSIKYIATDDIRCYLTEYQAKKKSSKVTIDNIRRILSSFFSWLEDEDYILKSPVRRIHKVKTGTNIKETYSDEALELMRDNCTELRDLAMIDMLASTIIARILQPL
;
A
#
# COMPACT_ATOMS: atom_id res chain seq x y z
N MET A 1 5.42 14.68 21.42
CA MET A 1 5.72 13.59 22.38
C MET A 1 4.64 13.44 23.43
N LYS A 2 4.24 14.52 24.12
CA LYS A 2 3.06 14.53 25.01
C LYS A 2 1.78 14.06 24.30
N GLN A 3 1.49 14.59 23.10
CA GLN A 3 0.38 14.10 22.27
C GLN A 3 0.40 12.58 22.03
N ASN A 4 1.57 12.01 21.73
CA ASN A 4 1.69 10.57 21.46
C ASN A 4 1.37 9.74 22.70
N LEU A 5 1.83 10.18 23.88
CA LEU A 5 1.50 9.53 25.16
C LEU A 5 0.00 9.59 25.44
N ILE A 6 -0.62 10.76 25.21
CA ILE A 6 -2.06 10.95 25.40
C ILE A 6 -2.84 10.03 24.47
N THR A 7 -2.42 9.93 23.20
CA THR A 7 -3.02 8.99 22.25
C THR A 7 -2.87 7.55 22.72
N ASP A 8 -1.67 7.12 23.15
CA ASP A 8 -1.42 5.76 23.62
C ASP A 8 -2.32 5.41 24.84
N VAL A 9 -2.50 6.35 25.78
CA VAL A 9 -3.38 6.19 26.95
C VAL A 9 -4.86 6.13 26.55
N ILE A 10 -5.30 7.03 25.67
CA ILE A 10 -6.69 7.03 25.16
C ILE A 10 -6.99 5.71 24.45
N GLN A 11 -6.08 5.26 23.60
CA GLN A 11 -6.20 4.00 22.87
C GLN A 11 -6.37 2.80 23.81
N GLY A 12 -5.57 2.72 24.88
CA GLY A 12 -5.71 1.66 25.89
C GLY A 12 -7.01 1.72 26.71
N MET A 13 -7.63 2.90 26.81
CA MET A 13 -8.84 3.12 27.62
C MET A 13 -10.15 3.01 26.83
N LEU A 14 -10.10 2.97 25.50
CA LEU A 14 -11.28 2.85 24.64
C LEU A 14 -12.23 1.69 24.99
N PRO A 15 -11.77 0.50 25.44
CA PRO A 15 -12.69 -0.58 25.84
C PRO A 15 -13.49 -0.29 27.12
N TYR A 16 -13.04 0.67 27.93
CA TYR A 16 -13.56 0.93 29.27
C TYR A 16 -14.35 2.23 29.38
N LEU A 17 -14.22 3.12 28.39
CA LEU A 17 -14.80 4.46 28.41
C LEU A 17 -15.67 4.70 27.19
N ASN A 18 -16.76 5.43 27.40
CA ASN A 18 -17.56 5.94 26.28
C ASN A 18 -16.92 7.21 25.67
N ASN A 19 -17.44 7.69 24.54
CA ASN A 19 -16.86 8.83 23.82
C ASN A 19 -16.78 10.11 24.66
N ALA A 20 -17.82 10.42 25.44
CA ALA A 20 -17.85 11.62 26.29
C ALA A 20 -16.82 11.55 27.44
N GLN A 21 -16.66 10.37 28.03
CA GLN A 21 -15.64 10.12 29.06
C GLN A 21 -14.22 10.17 28.49
N THR A 22 -14.04 9.67 27.26
CA THR A 22 -12.75 9.68 26.56
C THR A 22 -12.32 11.10 26.20
N GLU A 23 -13.25 11.94 25.75
CA GLU A 23 -13.00 13.35 25.46
C GLU A 23 -12.61 14.11 26.74
N ARG A 24 -13.31 13.85 27.86
CA ARG A 24 -12.96 14.45 29.14
C ARG A 24 -11.60 14.00 29.67
N LEU A 25 -11.27 12.72 29.51
CA LEU A 25 -9.95 12.18 29.85
C LEU A 25 -8.85 12.86 29.03
N GLN A 26 -9.09 13.08 27.74
CA GLN A 26 -8.16 13.76 26.85
C GLN A 26 -7.88 15.20 27.32
N GLU A 27 -8.92 15.98 27.65
CA GLU A 27 -8.75 17.35 28.17
C GLU A 27 -7.92 17.39 29.45
N VAL A 28 -8.24 16.52 30.41
CA VAL A 28 -7.53 16.47 31.70
C VAL A 28 -6.07 16.07 31.49
N LEU A 29 -5.79 15.09 30.64
CA LEU A 29 -4.41 14.71 30.31
C LEU A 29 -3.65 15.83 29.60
N GLN A 30 -4.29 16.56 28.69
CA GLN A 30 -3.65 17.70 28.02
C GLN A 30 -3.31 18.82 29.00
N HIS A 31 -4.24 19.15 29.91
CA HIS A 31 -4.04 20.20 30.91
C HIS A 31 -2.99 19.80 31.94
N THR A 32 -3.08 18.59 32.50
CA THR A 32 -2.15 18.13 33.54
C THR A 32 -0.74 17.94 33.00
N LEU A 33 -0.58 17.34 31.81
CA LEU A 33 0.73 17.11 31.22
C LEU A 33 1.33 18.38 30.59
N PHE A 34 0.61 19.50 30.55
CA PHE A 34 1.14 20.77 30.06
C PHE A 34 2.35 21.22 30.87
N ASP A 35 2.29 21.10 32.21
CA ASP A 35 3.32 21.58 33.14
C ASP A 35 4.49 20.61 33.37
N TYR A 36 4.46 19.40 32.79
CA TYR A 36 5.51 18.40 32.97
C TYR A 36 6.41 18.27 31.74
N GLU A 37 7.72 18.13 31.91
CA GLU A 37 8.60 17.66 30.82
C GLU A 37 8.62 16.13 30.78
N ILE A 38 8.27 15.54 29.63
CA ILE A 38 8.19 14.08 29.44
C ILE A 38 9.22 13.67 28.40
N THR A 39 10.22 12.91 28.84
CA THR A 39 11.24 12.30 28.00
C THR A 39 10.92 10.82 27.77
N LYS A 40 10.84 10.40 26.51
CA LYS A 40 10.61 8.98 26.18
C LYS A 40 11.94 8.24 26.31
N ALA A 41 12.00 7.19 27.10
CA ALA A 41 13.16 6.30 27.14
C ALA A 41 13.40 5.75 25.73
N GLU A 42 14.55 6.05 25.14
CA GLU A 42 14.96 5.53 23.84
C GLU A 42 15.30 4.05 24.00
N LYS A 43 14.29 3.19 23.83
CA LYS A 43 14.53 1.82 23.39
C LYS A 43 14.46 1.80 21.87
N ASP A 44 15.46 1.21 21.23
CA ASP A 44 15.75 1.19 19.79
C ASP A 44 14.51 1.18 18.87
N LYS A 45 14.02 2.37 18.52
CA LYS A 45 12.85 2.54 17.63
C LYS A 45 13.10 2.00 16.22
N LYS A 46 14.33 2.11 15.71
CA LYS A 46 14.67 1.67 14.35
C LYS A 46 14.65 0.15 14.20
N LEU A 47 15.16 -0.58 15.20
CA LEU A 47 15.07 -2.04 15.20
C LEU A 47 13.61 -2.50 15.23
N SER A 48 12.80 -1.88 16.09
CA SER A 48 11.37 -2.22 16.24
C SER A 48 10.58 -2.15 14.93
N GLU A 49 10.82 -1.17 14.07
CA GLU A 49 10.01 -0.97 12.86
C GLU A 49 10.46 -1.84 11.69
N GLN A 50 11.78 -2.02 11.54
CA GLN A 50 12.33 -2.99 10.58
C GLN A 50 11.83 -4.40 10.91
N ASN A 51 11.77 -4.74 12.19
CA ASN A 51 11.23 -6.02 12.65
C ASN A 51 9.76 -6.20 12.24
N LEU A 52 8.91 -5.16 12.30
CA LEU A 52 7.50 -5.28 11.90
C LEU A 52 7.33 -5.53 10.39
N VAL A 53 8.16 -4.89 9.56
CA VAL A 53 8.13 -5.13 8.11
C VAL A 53 8.60 -6.56 7.81
N GLU A 54 9.65 -7.04 8.48
CA GLU A 54 10.12 -8.42 8.32
C GLU A 54 9.11 -9.47 8.79
N SER A 55 8.42 -9.21 9.91
CA SER A 55 7.33 -10.07 10.40
C SER A 55 6.19 -10.14 9.39
N PHE A 56 5.77 -9.00 8.83
CA PHE A 56 4.76 -8.95 7.77
C PHE A 56 5.18 -9.76 6.53
N LEU A 57 6.42 -9.59 6.06
CA LEU A 57 6.93 -10.32 4.90
C LEU A 57 7.02 -11.82 5.16
N SER A 58 7.34 -12.22 6.39
CA SER A 58 7.37 -13.62 6.81
C SER A 58 5.98 -14.24 6.80
N ALA A 59 4.96 -13.50 7.30
CA ALA A 59 3.57 -13.92 7.18
C ALA A 59 3.14 -14.09 5.71
N LYS A 60 3.48 -13.11 4.84
CA LYS A 60 3.21 -13.21 3.39
C LYS A 60 3.93 -14.35 2.69
N ARG A 61 5.11 -14.74 3.17
CA ARG A 61 5.82 -15.92 2.67
C ARG A 61 5.06 -17.20 2.98
N ILE A 62 4.49 -17.32 4.18
CA ILE A 62 3.67 -18.48 4.59
C ILE A 62 2.36 -18.55 3.79
N GLU A 63 1.77 -17.41 3.44
CA GLU A 63 0.61 -17.32 2.53
C GLU A 63 0.92 -17.77 1.08
N GLY A 64 2.18 -18.06 0.74
CA GLY A 64 2.59 -18.53 -0.59
C GLY A 64 2.93 -17.43 -1.59
N CYS A 65 3.21 -16.20 -1.13
CA CYS A 65 3.68 -15.14 -2.02
C CYS A 65 5.08 -15.48 -2.59
N SER A 66 5.29 -15.23 -3.87
CA SER A 66 6.60 -15.40 -4.49
C SER A 66 7.64 -14.41 -3.95
N GLU A 67 8.92 -14.81 -3.94
CA GLU A 67 10.02 -13.93 -3.49
C GLU A 67 10.09 -12.60 -4.28
N LYS A 68 9.71 -12.61 -5.57
CA LYS A 68 9.60 -11.39 -6.37
C LYS A 68 8.54 -10.43 -5.80
N THR A 69 7.40 -10.97 -5.36
CA THR A 69 6.32 -10.20 -4.74
C THR A 69 6.75 -9.66 -3.38
N LEU A 70 7.41 -10.48 -2.56
CA LEU A 70 7.93 -10.05 -1.25
C LEU A 70 8.94 -8.91 -1.37
N LYS A 71 9.88 -8.99 -2.33
CA LYS A 71 10.83 -7.90 -2.62
C LYS A 71 10.11 -6.62 -3.02
N TYR A 72 9.09 -6.72 -3.88
CA TYR A 72 8.31 -5.57 -4.29
C TYR A 72 7.54 -4.93 -3.13
N TYR A 73 6.96 -5.76 -2.26
CA TYR A 73 6.26 -5.30 -1.06
C TYR A 73 7.23 -4.58 -0.12
N ASN A 74 8.38 -5.18 0.16
CA ASN A 74 9.42 -4.59 1.02
C ASN A 74 9.85 -3.22 0.51
N ALA A 75 10.27 -3.13 -0.77
CA ALA A 75 10.73 -1.88 -1.36
C ALA A 75 9.64 -0.78 -1.32
N THR A 76 8.38 -1.16 -1.54
CA THR A 76 7.25 -0.23 -1.50
C THR A 76 6.99 0.28 -0.08
N ILE A 77 7.00 -0.60 0.92
CA ILE A 77 6.76 -0.24 2.33
C ILE A 77 7.91 0.62 2.85
N GLN A 78 9.17 0.23 2.63
CA GLN A 78 10.33 1.01 3.04
C GLN A 78 10.32 2.41 2.42
N SER A 79 10.05 2.51 1.11
CA SER A 79 9.94 3.82 0.45
C SER A 79 8.82 4.71 1.03
N MET A 80 7.76 4.12 1.59
CA MET A 80 6.70 4.86 2.26
C MET A 80 7.13 5.32 3.65
N LEU A 81 7.78 4.45 4.43
CA LEU A 81 8.30 4.80 5.75
C LEU A 81 9.34 5.93 5.66
N ASP A 82 10.28 5.82 4.72
CA ASP A 82 11.28 6.85 4.46
C ASP A 82 10.65 8.15 3.95
N GLY A 83 9.60 8.05 3.14
CA GLY A 83 8.90 9.20 2.58
C GLY A 83 8.05 9.98 3.59
N ILE A 84 7.42 9.28 4.53
CA ILE A 84 6.59 9.90 5.58
C ILE A 84 7.44 10.35 6.77
N GLY A 85 8.50 9.60 7.11
CA GLY A 85 9.39 9.93 8.23
C GLY A 85 8.73 9.87 9.61
N LYS A 86 7.59 9.17 9.72
CA LYS A 86 6.87 8.95 10.99
C LYS A 86 6.91 7.48 11.35
N SER A 87 6.87 7.22 12.66
CA SER A 87 6.79 5.86 13.16
C SER A 87 5.46 5.20 12.78
N ILE A 88 5.50 3.89 12.48
CA ILE A 88 4.37 3.11 11.92
C ILE A 88 3.07 3.34 12.71
N LYS A 89 3.17 3.36 14.05
CA LYS A 89 2.03 3.53 14.96
C LYS A 89 1.37 4.91 14.90
N TYR A 90 2.07 5.92 14.41
CA TYR A 90 1.61 7.30 14.33
C TYR A 90 1.27 7.76 12.91
N ILE A 91 1.33 6.87 11.91
CA ILE A 91 0.95 7.18 10.54
C ILE A 91 -0.57 7.35 10.46
N ALA A 92 -1.04 8.53 10.08
CA ALA A 92 -2.45 8.84 9.92
C ALA A 92 -2.92 8.67 8.46
N THR A 93 -4.25 8.66 8.25
CA THR A 93 -4.85 8.59 6.91
C THR A 93 -4.35 9.71 5.99
N ASP A 94 -4.21 10.94 6.51
CA ASP A 94 -3.76 12.08 5.71
C ASP A 94 -2.29 12.01 5.32
N ASP A 95 -1.44 11.40 6.15
CA ASP A 95 -0.04 11.16 5.81
C ASP A 95 0.08 10.28 4.57
N ILE A 96 -0.72 9.21 4.51
CA ILE A 96 -0.76 8.30 3.37
C ILE A 96 -1.31 9.00 2.12
N ARG A 97 -2.33 9.86 2.26
CA ARG A 97 -2.86 10.65 1.13
C ARG A 97 -1.81 11.61 0.58
N CYS A 98 -1.11 12.33 1.46
CA CYS A 98 -0.04 13.25 1.08
C CYS A 98 1.07 12.48 0.37
N TYR A 99 1.53 11.38 0.98
CA TYR A 99 2.57 10.51 0.40
C TYR A 99 2.20 10.03 -1.02
N LEU A 100 1.00 9.47 -1.22
CA LEU A 100 0.58 8.95 -2.53
C LEU A 100 0.52 10.07 -3.58
N THR A 101 0.06 11.26 -3.19
CA THR A 101 -0.04 12.43 -4.08
C THR A 101 1.35 12.94 -4.47
N GLU A 102 2.25 13.07 -3.50
CA GLU A 102 3.63 13.47 -3.75
C GLU A 102 4.40 12.45 -4.57
N TYR A 103 4.21 11.15 -4.28
CA TYR A 103 4.83 10.08 -5.04
C TYR A 103 4.40 10.15 -6.51
N GLN A 104 3.11 10.37 -6.76
CA GLN A 104 2.57 10.53 -8.10
C GLN A 104 3.21 11.73 -8.83
N ALA A 105 3.30 12.88 -8.16
CA ALA A 105 3.87 14.10 -8.74
C ALA A 105 5.38 13.94 -9.03
N LYS A 106 6.15 13.44 -8.06
CA LYS A 106 7.62 13.29 -8.16
C LYS A 106 8.03 12.26 -9.22
N LYS A 107 7.30 11.15 -9.32
CA LYS A 107 7.65 10.03 -10.22
C LYS A 107 6.85 10.01 -11.52
N LYS A 108 5.93 10.97 -11.74
CA LYS A 108 4.95 10.98 -12.85
C LYS A 108 4.27 9.61 -13.01
N SER A 109 3.98 8.97 -11.89
CA SER A 109 3.52 7.58 -11.88
C SER A 109 2.08 7.46 -12.37
N SER A 110 1.79 6.36 -13.06
CA SER A 110 0.43 6.06 -13.53
C SER A 110 -0.53 5.89 -12.35
N LYS A 111 -1.82 6.17 -12.57
CA LYS A 111 -2.88 5.92 -11.58
C LYS A 111 -2.92 4.44 -11.15
N VAL A 112 -2.54 3.51 -12.03
CA VAL A 112 -2.44 2.07 -11.74
C VAL A 112 -1.32 1.80 -10.73
N THR A 113 -0.15 2.43 -10.92
CA THR A 113 0.98 2.32 -9.99
C THR A 113 0.61 2.81 -8.59
N ILE A 114 -0.09 3.95 -8.50
CA ILE A 114 -0.54 4.50 -7.23
C ILE A 114 -1.57 3.57 -6.55
N ASP A 115 -2.49 2.97 -7.32
CA ASP A 115 -3.43 2.00 -6.76
C ASP A 115 -2.73 0.72 -6.29
N ASN A 116 -1.70 0.26 -6.99
CA ASN A 116 -0.88 -0.88 -6.56
C ASN A 116 -0.16 -0.59 -5.24
N ILE A 117 0.46 0.59 -5.11
CA ILE A 117 1.08 1.03 -3.85
C ILE A 117 0.02 1.06 -2.74
N ARG A 118 -1.13 1.69 -2.98
CA ARG A 118 -2.25 1.74 -2.01
C ARG A 118 -2.70 0.33 -1.57
N ARG A 119 -2.79 -0.63 -2.49
CA ARG A 119 -3.16 -2.03 -2.18
C ARG A 119 -2.14 -2.71 -1.27
N ILE A 120 -0.84 -2.51 -1.53
CA ILE A 120 0.23 -3.03 -0.68
C ILE A 120 0.14 -2.42 0.72
N LEU A 121 0.00 -1.08 0.79
CA LEU A 121 -0.16 -0.38 2.07
C LEU A 121 -1.40 -0.87 2.82
N SER A 122 -2.53 -1.08 2.12
CA SER A 122 -3.73 -1.65 2.71
C SER A 122 -3.48 -3.04 3.30
N SER A 123 -2.77 -3.91 2.58
CA SER A 123 -2.43 -5.25 3.07
C SER A 123 -1.52 -5.19 4.30
N PHE A 124 -0.54 -4.29 4.30
CA PHE A 124 0.38 -4.13 5.42
C PHE A 124 -0.31 -3.62 6.68
N PHE A 125 -1.06 -2.52 6.57
CA PHE A 125 -1.73 -1.93 7.73
C PHE A 125 -2.93 -2.76 8.23
N SER A 126 -3.55 -3.59 7.38
CA SER A 126 -4.58 -4.53 7.85
C SER A 126 -3.93 -5.64 8.67
N TRP A 127 -2.80 -6.21 8.21
CA TRP A 127 -2.06 -7.19 9.00
C TRP A 127 -1.59 -6.63 10.34
N LEU A 128 -1.17 -5.36 10.39
CA LEU A 128 -0.82 -4.70 11.65
C LEU A 128 -2.03 -4.51 12.59
N GLU A 129 -3.23 -4.30 12.04
CA GLU A 129 -4.48 -4.20 12.82
C GLU A 129 -4.89 -5.59 13.34
N ASP A 130 -4.79 -6.62 12.50
CA ASP A 130 -5.14 -8.01 12.84
C ASP A 130 -4.23 -8.61 13.93
N GLU A 131 -2.95 -8.20 13.98
CA GLU A 131 -1.96 -8.63 14.98
C GLU A 131 -1.86 -7.66 16.20
N ASP A 132 -2.85 -6.79 16.38
CA ASP A 132 -2.95 -5.83 17.51
C ASP A 132 -1.76 -4.84 17.65
N TYR A 133 -0.96 -4.62 16.61
CA TYR A 133 0.12 -3.63 16.63
C TYR A 133 -0.39 -2.19 16.53
N ILE A 134 -1.55 -2.01 15.90
CA ILE A 134 -2.29 -0.75 15.78
C ILE A 134 -3.78 -1.01 16.00
N LEU A 135 -4.52 -0.02 16.51
CA LEU A 135 -5.96 -0.18 16.72
C LEU A 135 -6.80 -0.13 15.44
N LYS A 136 -6.34 0.58 14.41
CA LYS A 136 -7.11 0.80 13.18
C LYS A 136 -6.21 1.15 12.02
N SER A 137 -6.44 0.50 10.88
CA SER A 137 -5.72 0.77 9.65
C SER A 137 -5.98 2.20 9.13
N PRO A 138 -4.91 3.02 8.94
CA PRO A 138 -5.03 4.37 8.38
C PRO A 138 -5.46 4.37 6.91
N VAL A 139 -5.30 3.26 6.18
CA VAL A 139 -5.63 3.12 4.75
C VAL A 139 -7.12 2.85 4.52
N ARG A 140 -7.87 2.43 5.55
CA ARG A 140 -9.28 2.00 5.44
C ARG A 140 -10.21 3.05 4.81
N ARG A 141 -9.89 4.34 4.95
CA ARG A 141 -10.67 5.47 4.41
C ARG A 141 -10.15 6.02 3.07
N ILE A 142 -9.19 5.34 2.44
CA ILE A 142 -8.61 5.72 1.16
C ILE A 142 -9.23 4.87 0.06
N HIS A 143 -10.19 5.46 -0.65
CA HIS A 143 -10.90 4.80 -1.74
C HIS A 143 -9.97 4.51 -2.93
N LYS A 144 -10.35 3.51 -3.72
CA LYS A 144 -9.67 3.13 -4.96
C LYS A 144 -9.49 4.35 -5.87
N VAL A 145 -8.28 4.53 -6.39
CA VAL A 145 -8.01 5.56 -7.40
C VAL A 145 -8.75 5.16 -8.68
N LYS A 146 -9.66 6.01 -9.17
CA LYS A 146 -10.40 5.76 -10.42
C LYS A 146 -9.41 5.77 -11.60
N THR A 147 -9.01 4.58 -12.04
CA THR A 147 -8.29 4.36 -13.29
C THR A 147 -9.32 4.18 -14.41
N GLY A 148 -9.22 4.97 -15.47
CA GLY A 148 -9.90 4.63 -16.72
C GLY A 148 -9.42 3.26 -17.18
N THR A 149 -10.33 2.42 -17.64
CA THR A 149 -10.00 1.12 -18.24
C THR A 149 -9.09 1.38 -19.43
N ASN A 150 -7.81 1.07 -19.30
CA ASN A 150 -6.91 1.09 -20.44
C ASN A 150 -7.15 -0.24 -21.17
N ILE A 151 -8.19 -0.27 -21.99
CA ILE A 151 -8.44 -1.39 -22.90
C ILE A 151 -7.23 -1.37 -23.83
N LYS A 152 -6.34 -2.35 -23.70
CA LYS A 152 -5.31 -2.55 -24.72
C LYS A 152 -6.04 -2.78 -26.02
N GLU A 153 -5.80 -1.92 -27.01
CA GLU A 153 -6.40 -2.08 -28.33
C GLU A 153 -6.04 -3.47 -28.87
N THR A 154 -7.05 -4.20 -29.32
CA THR A 154 -6.84 -5.44 -30.06
C THR A 154 -6.25 -5.08 -31.41
N TYR A 155 -5.26 -5.85 -31.88
CA TYR A 155 -4.79 -5.71 -33.26
C TYR A 155 -5.95 -6.01 -34.21
N SER A 156 -6.18 -5.14 -35.18
CA SER A 156 -7.12 -5.40 -36.27
C SER A 156 -6.51 -6.42 -37.25
N ASP A 157 -7.35 -7.01 -38.09
CA ASP A 157 -6.89 -7.96 -39.11
C ASP A 157 -5.86 -7.31 -40.04
N GLU A 158 -6.02 -6.03 -40.35
CA GLU A 158 -5.06 -5.26 -41.16
C GLU A 158 -3.72 -5.05 -40.46
N ALA A 159 -3.74 -4.82 -39.13
CA ALA A 159 -2.52 -4.68 -38.35
C ALA A 159 -1.75 -6.00 -38.26
N LEU A 160 -2.46 -7.13 -38.19
CA LEU A 160 -1.85 -8.47 -38.20
C LEU A 160 -1.26 -8.81 -39.57
N GLU A 161 -1.94 -8.46 -40.66
CA GLU A 161 -1.44 -8.69 -42.01
C GLU A 161 -0.19 -7.83 -42.30
N LEU A 162 -0.19 -6.57 -41.85
CA LEU A 162 0.99 -5.72 -41.92
C LEU A 162 2.18 -6.31 -41.13
N MET A 163 1.94 -6.96 -39.99
CA MET A 163 3.02 -7.63 -39.24
C MET A 163 3.58 -8.83 -40.00
N ARG A 164 2.73 -9.61 -40.68
CA ARG A 164 3.16 -10.73 -41.53
C ARG A 164 4.00 -10.27 -42.70
N ASP A 165 3.57 -9.22 -43.39
CA ASP A 165 4.27 -8.66 -44.56
C ASP A 165 5.66 -8.12 -44.21
N ASN A 166 5.86 -7.68 -42.97
CA ASN A 166 7.14 -7.13 -42.49
C ASN A 166 8.05 -8.16 -41.81
N CYS A 167 7.67 -9.44 -41.74
CA CYS A 167 8.52 -10.49 -41.19
C CYS A 167 9.53 -10.99 -42.22
N THR A 168 10.82 -10.87 -41.91
CA THR A 168 11.92 -11.33 -42.76
C THR A 168 12.32 -12.78 -42.49
N GLU A 169 12.10 -13.28 -41.27
CA GLU A 169 12.42 -14.66 -40.89
C GLU A 169 11.17 -15.54 -40.86
N LEU A 170 11.27 -16.75 -41.45
CA LEU A 170 10.19 -17.75 -41.46
C LEU A 170 9.74 -18.16 -40.04
N ARG A 171 10.64 -18.05 -39.05
CA ARG A 171 10.32 -18.34 -37.64
C ARG A 171 9.36 -17.31 -37.06
N ASP A 172 9.58 -16.03 -37.34
CA ASP A 172 8.77 -14.94 -36.80
C ASP A 172 7.36 -14.96 -37.42
N LEU A 173 7.29 -15.23 -38.73
CA LEU A 173 6.03 -15.45 -39.43
C LEU A 173 5.24 -16.62 -38.81
N ALA A 174 5.90 -17.76 -38.59
CA ALA A 174 5.27 -18.93 -37.96
C ALA A 174 4.82 -18.65 -36.52
N MET A 175 5.55 -17.84 -35.76
CA MET A 175 5.14 -17.41 -34.41
C MET A 175 3.91 -16.51 -34.46
N ILE A 176 3.86 -15.54 -35.37
CA ILE A 176 2.69 -14.66 -35.55
C ILE A 176 1.47 -15.49 -35.96
N ASP A 177 1.61 -16.41 -36.90
CA ASP A 177 0.51 -17.28 -37.34
C ASP A 177 0.02 -18.20 -36.23
N MET A 178 0.94 -18.78 -35.46
CA MET A 178 0.59 -19.61 -34.32
C MET A 178 -0.16 -18.81 -33.25
N LEU A 179 0.34 -17.61 -32.90
CA LEU A 179 -0.26 -16.76 -31.88
C LEU A 179 -1.61 -16.20 -32.34
N ALA A 180 -1.75 -15.79 -33.60
CA ALA A 180 -3.02 -15.37 -34.17
C ALA A 180 -4.04 -16.51 -34.14
N SER A 181 -3.63 -17.73 -34.50
CA SER A 181 -4.54 -18.88 -34.56
C SER A 181 -4.95 -19.42 -33.19
N THR A 182 -4.11 -19.27 -32.16
CA THR A 182 -4.37 -19.86 -30.81
C THR A 182 -4.83 -18.86 -29.76
N ILE A 183 -4.47 -17.58 -29.87
CA ILE A 183 -4.80 -16.55 -28.87
C ILE A 183 -6.03 -15.73 -29.29
N ILE A 184 -6.23 -15.48 -30.58
CA ILE A 184 -7.28 -14.55 -31.06
C ILE A 184 -8.65 -15.22 -31.16
N ALA A 185 -8.73 -16.53 -31.42
CA ALA A 185 -10.00 -17.26 -31.46
C ALA A 185 -10.79 -17.20 -30.13
N ARG A 186 -10.13 -16.88 -29.00
CA ARG A 186 -10.77 -16.76 -27.68
C ARG A 186 -11.17 -15.34 -27.30
N ILE A 187 -10.77 -14.32 -28.06
CA ILE A 187 -11.05 -12.90 -27.79
C ILE A 187 -12.16 -12.35 -28.72
N LEU A 188 -12.47 -13.06 -29.82
CA LEU A 188 -13.47 -12.64 -30.83
C LEU A 188 -14.90 -13.18 -30.64
N GLN A 189 -15.22 -13.88 -29.55
CA GLN A 189 -16.62 -14.21 -29.24
C GLN A 189 -17.16 -13.30 -28.14
N PRO A 190 -17.89 -12.23 -28.48
CA PRO A 190 -18.85 -11.67 -27.56
C PRO A 190 -19.95 -12.73 -27.32
N LEU A 191 -20.30 -12.95 -26.05
CA LEU A 191 -21.58 -13.55 -25.66
C LEU A 191 -22.73 -12.63 -26.10
#